data_AF-A0A2I0UWN2-F1
#
_entry.id   AF-A0A2I0UWN2-F1
#
_cell.length_a   1.000
_cell.length_b   1.000
_cell.length_c   1.000
_cell.angle_alpha   90.00
_cell.angle_beta   90.00
_cell.angle_gamma   90.00
#
_symmetry.space_group_name_H-M   'P 1'
#
loop_
_entity.id
_entity.type
_entity.pdbx_description
1 polymer ?
#
loop_
_entity_poly.entity_id
_entity_poly.type
_entity_poly.pdbx_seq_one_letter_code
_entity_poly.pdbx_strand_id
1 'polypeptide(L)'
;MNSQIHHYLQHIQFQGSLEPTIQLLGQLQTKHLLTIPYENLDVALNRGISFAIPDLYQKIMVERRGGNCFELNILFSWLLRELGFSVTNRYAQFWRNVAEDTPTEEIPMHQLLLINEGGQTYISDVGVGALAPCKPVPLIAGHQHREGQELYKIERDEANGWMLFEQTKQNWRLLYSFHDDANEAKFAPRLSQQKNKIAMIRTTRGRHTMMNNEFRIYEGSSLTIYTTHNDKEWLQALQRFFHITLQN
;
A
#
# COMPACT_ATOMS: atom_id res chain seq x y z
N MET A 1 23.67 12.27 -1.90
CA MET A 1 22.30 11.72 -1.90
C MET A 1 21.48 12.49 -2.92
N ASN A 2 20.76 11.81 -3.81
CA ASN A 2 19.92 12.41 -4.85
C ASN A 2 18.87 13.36 -4.22
N SER A 3 18.64 14.53 -4.81
CA SER A 3 17.67 15.53 -4.30
C SER A 3 16.25 14.98 -4.21
N GLN A 4 15.88 14.05 -5.10
CA GLN A 4 14.58 13.36 -5.06
C GLN A 4 14.45 12.43 -3.85
N ILE A 5 15.52 11.72 -3.47
CA ILE A 5 15.55 10.90 -2.25
C ILE A 5 15.37 11.80 -1.03
N HIS A 6 16.10 12.91 -0.98
CA HIS A 6 15.99 13.84 0.14
C HIS A 6 14.57 14.41 0.27
N HIS A 7 13.96 14.83 -0.84
CA HIS A 7 12.58 15.29 -0.86
C HIS A 7 11.60 14.19 -0.41
N TYR A 8 11.82 12.95 -0.83
CA TYR A 8 11.02 11.81 -0.38
C TYR A 8 11.08 11.64 1.14
N LEU A 9 12.30 11.55 1.69
CA LEU A 9 12.51 11.38 3.13
C LEU A 9 11.92 12.54 3.92
N GLN A 10 12.06 13.77 3.43
CA GLN A 10 11.42 14.96 4.02
C GLN A 10 9.90 14.87 3.98
N HIS A 11 9.32 14.46 2.84
CA HIS A 11 7.88 14.34 2.68
C HIS A 11 7.27 13.37 3.69
N ILE A 12 7.86 12.17 3.82
CA ILE A 12 7.43 11.17 4.82
C ILE A 12 7.91 11.50 6.25
N GLN A 13 8.57 12.65 6.45
CA GLN A 13 9.09 13.10 7.75
C GLN A 13 10.07 12.12 8.40
N PHE A 14 10.89 11.45 7.60
CA PHE A 14 11.95 10.58 8.08
C PHE A 14 13.21 11.37 8.43
N GLN A 15 13.76 11.08 9.61
CA GLN A 15 15.05 11.57 10.07
C GLN A 15 15.76 10.39 10.74
N GLY A 16 17.04 10.17 10.44
CA GLY A 16 17.81 9.07 11.01
C GLY A 16 18.92 8.60 10.09
N SER A 17 19.54 7.49 10.52
CA SER A 17 20.54 6.79 9.71
C SER A 17 19.90 6.19 8.45
N LEU A 18 20.66 6.17 7.35
CA LEU A 18 20.26 5.56 6.08
C LEU A 18 20.97 4.22 5.80
N GLU A 19 21.58 3.62 6.82
CA GLU A 19 22.13 2.26 6.73
C GLU A 19 21.01 1.26 6.39
N PRO A 20 21.15 0.45 5.32
CA PRO A 20 20.09 -0.41 4.76
C PRO A 20 19.82 -1.64 5.65
N THR A 21 19.24 -1.38 6.82
CA THR A 21 18.90 -2.35 7.85
C THR A 21 17.40 -2.63 7.85
N ILE A 22 17.02 -3.76 8.45
CA ILE A 22 15.60 -4.08 8.66
C ILE A 22 14.88 -3.01 9.52
N GLN A 23 15.61 -2.38 10.45
CA GLN A 23 15.11 -1.28 11.26
C GLN A 23 14.77 -0.05 10.39
N LEU A 24 15.67 0.34 9.48
CA LEU A 24 15.42 1.43 8.54
C LEU A 24 14.20 1.11 7.67
N LEU A 25 14.14 -0.10 7.09
CA LEU A 25 13.01 -0.51 6.26
C LEU A 25 11.67 -0.39 7.01
N GLY A 26 11.63 -0.84 8.27
CA GLY A 26 10.47 -0.67 9.14
C GLY A 26 10.06 0.78 9.38
N GLN A 27 11.04 1.66 9.63
CA GLN A 27 10.76 3.08 9.81
C GLN A 27 10.23 3.73 8.53
N LEU A 28 10.84 3.43 7.39
CA LEU A 28 10.42 3.96 6.08
C LEU A 28 9.02 3.49 5.72
N GLN A 29 8.71 2.20 5.85
CA GLN A 29 7.38 1.64 5.56
C GLN A 29 6.31 2.26 6.45
N THR A 30 6.55 2.34 7.76
CA THR A 30 5.60 2.95 8.71
C THR A 30 5.37 4.43 8.36
N LYS A 31 6.44 5.19 8.10
CA LYS A 31 6.35 6.62 7.75
C LYS A 31 5.63 6.84 6.42
N HIS A 32 5.91 6.02 5.41
CA HIS A 32 5.20 6.06 4.13
C HIS A 32 3.68 5.89 4.34
N LEU A 33 3.27 4.81 5.01
CA LEU A 33 1.84 4.49 5.22
C LEU A 33 1.07 5.56 6.03
N LEU A 34 1.79 6.34 6.85
CA LEU A 34 1.22 7.43 7.64
C LEU A 34 1.15 8.77 6.89
N THR A 35 1.76 8.89 5.71
CA THR A 35 1.87 10.15 4.98
C THR A 35 1.27 10.07 3.58
N ILE A 36 1.55 9.00 2.84
CA ILE A 36 1.15 8.85 1.44
C ILE A 36 -0.09 7.94 1.41
N PRO A 37 -1.25 8.46 0.95
CA PRO A 37 -2.48 7.67 0.90
C PRO A 37 -2.45 6.67 -0.26
N TYR A 38 -3.17 5.56 -0.08
CA TYR A 38 -3.66 4.78 -1.21
C TYR A 38 -4.84 5.50 -1.85
N GLU A 39 -4.89 5.53 -3.18
CA GLU A 39 -6.04 6.05 -3.93
C GLU A 39 -6.07 5.52 -5.38
N ASN A 40 -7.27 5.44 -5.97
CA ASN A 40 -7.48 5.01 -7.35
C ASN A 40 -8.15 6.11 -8.20
N LEU A 41 -7.99 7.38 -7.83
CA LEU A 41 -8.77 8.49 -8.38
C LEU A 41 -8.49 8.70 -9.86
N ASP A 42 -7.25 8.50 -10.32
CA ASP A 42 -6.97 8.61 -11.76
C ASP A 42 -7.73 7.56 -12.55
N VAL A 43 -7.80 6.30 -12.07
CA VAL A 43 -8.64 5.26 -12.69
C VAL A 43 -10.11 5.67 -12.68
N ALA A 44 -10.65 6.00 -11.51
CA ALA A 44 -12.07 6.26 -11.34
C ALA A 44 -12.54 7.50 -12.13
N LEU A 45 -11.63 8.43 -12.42
CA LEU A 45 -11.87 9.64 -13.21
C LEU A 45 -11.43 9.49 -14.68
N ASN A 46 -11.10 8.27 -15.13
CA ASN A 46 -10.63 7.97 -16.49
C ASN A 46 -9.40 8.79 -16.94
N ARG A 47 -8.50 9.09 -16.01
CA ARG A 47 -7.17 9.65 -16.26
C ARG A 47 -6.19 8.51 -16.52
N GLY A 48 -5.22 8.73 -17.40
CA GLY A 48 -4.18 7.75 -17.69
C GLY A 48 -3.30 7.46 -16.46
N ILE A 49 -2.76 6.23 -16.39
CA ILE A 49 -1.77 5.84 -15.38
C ILE A 49 -0.42 5.66 -16.06
N SER A 50 0.64 6.15 -15.42
CA SER A 50 2.02 5.86 -15.79
C SER A 50 2.74 5.16 -14.63
N PHE A 51 3.61 4.21 -14.96
CA PHE A 51 4.49 3.54 -14.00
C PHE A 51 5.94 3.97 -14.12
N ALA A 52 6.24 4.96 -14.95
CA ALA A 52 7.57 5.52 -15.04
C ALA A 52 7.90 6.29 -13.75
N ILE A 53 9.10 6.08 -13.19
CA ILE A 53 9.54 6.75 -11.95
C ILE A 53 9.38 8.28 -11.99
N PRO A 54 9.72 8.99 -13.09
CA PRO A 54 9.51 10.44 -13.16
C PRO A 54 8.05 10.85 -12.99
N ASP A 55 7.12 10.13 -13.60
CA ASP A 55 5.68 10.43 -13.54
C ASP A 55 5.10 10.10 -12.16
N LEU A 56 5.50 8.96 -11.59
CA LEU A 56 5.13 8.56 -10.23
C LEU A 56 5.63 9.57 -9.19
N TYR A 57 6.88 10.01 -9.34
CA TYR A 57 7.47 11.02 -8.47
C TYR A 57 6.74 12.36 -8.60
N GLN A 58 6.45 12.79 -9.82
CA GLN A 58 5.68 14.01 -10.08
C GLN A 58 4.30 13.96 -9.40
N LYS A 59 3.54 12.89 -9.64
CA LYS A 59 2.22 12.68 -9.04
C LYS A 59 2.28 12.62 -7.50
N ILE A 60 3.04 11.69 -6.94
CA ILE A 60 2.98 11.38 -5.50
C ILE A 60 3.72 12.44 -4.70
N MET A 61 4.92 12.85 -5.13
CA MET A 61 5.78 13.72 -4.34
C MET A 61 5.54 15.21 -4.61
N VAL A 62 5.41 15.61 -5.87
CA VAL A 62 5.29 17.03 -6.24
C VAL A 62 3.83 17.50 -6.13
N GLU A 63 2.89 16.74 -6.70
CA GLU A 63 1.46 17.07 -6.66
C GLU A 63 0.77 16.64 -5.35
N ARG A 64 1.51 15.95 -4.46
CA ARG A 64 1.02 15.47 -3.15
C ARG A 64 -0.24 14.61 -3.28
N ARG A 65 -0.21 13.69 -4.24
CA ARG A 65 -1.22 12.66 -4.45
C ARG A 65 -0.84 11.36 -3.74
N GLY A 66 -1.77 10.43 -3.75
CA GLY A 66 -1.48 9.03 -3.46
C GLY A 66 -1.23 8.25 -4.75
N GLY A 67 -1.44 6.94 -4.67
CA GLY A 67 -1.48 6.06 -5.84
C GLY A 67 -2.10 4.71 -5.51
N ASN A 68 -2.31 3.90 -6.53
CA ASN A 68 -2.70 2.50 -6.36
C ASN A 68 -1.50 1.64 -5.92
N CYS A 69 -1.72 0.35 -5.69
CA CYS A 69 -0.70 -0.56 -5.16
C CYS A 69 0.56 -0.65 -6.05
N PHE A 70 0.42 -0.58 -7.38
CA PHE A 70 1.55 -0.57 -8.30
C PHE A 70 2.31 0.75 -8.18
N GLU A 71 1.63 1.89 -8.27
CA GLU A 71 2.25 3.21 -8.20
C GLU A 71 3.05 3.39 -6.89
N LEU A 72 2.45 3.02 -5.76
CA LEU A 72 3.07 3.14 -4.45
C LEU A 72 4.27 2.20 -4.29
N ASN A 73 4.10 0.90 -4.57
CA ASN A 73 5.19 -0.05 -4.39
C ASN A 73 6.30 0.10 -5.44
N ILE A 74 6.02 0.57 -6.66
CA ILE A 74 7.07 0.88 -7.65
C ILE A 74 7.91 2.06 -7.17
N LEU A 75 7.30 3.16 -6.74
CA LEU A 75 8.03 4.32 -6.26
C LEU A 75 8.80 4.01 -4.97
N PHE A 76 8.21 3.23 -4.05
CA PHE A 76 8.89 2.80 -2.83
C PHE A 76 10.06 1.84 -3.13
N SER A 77 9.90 0.93 -4.09
CA SER A 77 10.96 0.06 -4.59
C SER A 77 12.15 0.85 -5.15
N TRP A 78 11.89 1.91 -5.91
CA TRP A 78 12.92 2.83 -6.39
C TRP A 78 13.68 3.47 -5.22
N LEU A 79 12.98 4.04 -4.22
CA LEU A 79 13.61 4.62 -3.04
C LEU A 79 14.51 3.60 -2.33
N LEU A 80 13.99 2.39 -2.07
CA LEU A 80 14.73 1.36 -1.35
C LEU A 80 15.99 0.92 -2.12
N ARG A 81 15.92 0.76 -3.45
CA ARG A 81 17.11 0.46 -4.26
C ARG A 81 18.15 1.58 -4.20
N GLU A 82 17.72 2.83 -4.27
CA GLU A 82 18.62 3.98 -4.14
C GLU A 82 19.28 4.09 -2.75
N LEU A 83 18.62 3.56 -1.71
CA LEU A 83 19.18 3.43 -0.37
C LEU A 83 20.03 2.17 -0.17
N GLY A 84 20.23 1.36 -1.21
CA GLY A 84 21.11 0.18 -1.19
C GLY A 84 20.44 -1.12 -0.77
N PHE A 85 19.12 -1.17 -0.64
CA PHE A 85 18.42 -2.43 -0.38
C PHE A 85 18.40 -3.34 -1.62
N SER A 86 18.49 -4.65 -1.40
CA SER A 86 18.19 -5.66 -2.41
C SER A 86 16.68 -5.88 -2.49
N VAL A 87 16.04 -5.40 -3.57
CA VAL A 87 14.58 -5.38 -3.71
C VAL A 87 14.12 -6.21 -4.89
N THR A 88 13.25 -7.19 -4.63
CA THR A 88 12.50 -7.94 -5.65
C THR A 88 11.05 -7.48 -5.66
N ASN A 89 10.53 -7.08 -6.84
CA ASN A 89 9.10 -6.80 -6.99
C ASN A 89 8.36 -8.13 -7.17
N ARG A 90 7.22 -8.29 -6.50
CA ARG A 90 6.44 -9.53 -6.48
C ARG A 90 4.98 -9.25 -6.78
N TYR A 91 4.37 -10.05 -7.64
CA TYR A 91 2.95 -9.93 -7.99
C TYR A 91 2.12 -10.95 -7.22
N ALA A 92 0.95 -10.54 -6.77
CA ALA A 92 0.11 -11.30 -5.84
C ALA A 92 -1.37 -11.27 -6.22
N GLN A 93 -2.05 -12.40 -6.04
CA GLN A 93 -3.51 -12.47 -6.03
C GLN A 93 -4.00 -11.73 -4.78
N PHE A 94 -5.05 -10.94 -4.90
CA PHE A 94 -5.59 -10.14 -3.80
C PHE A 94 -6.99 -10.64 -3.42
N TRP A 95 -7.18 -11.00 -2.16
CA TRP A 95 -8.33 -11.79 -1.69
C TRP A 95 -9.23 -11.04 -0.69
N ARG A 96 -8.80 -9.88 -0.20
CA ARG A 96 -9.61 -9.13 0.78
C ARG A 96 -10.96 -8.73 0.18
N ASN A 97 -12.04 -9.13 0.86
CA ASN A 97 -13.42 -8.87 0.47
C ASN A 97 -13.80 -9.47 -0.90
N VAL A 98 -13.07 -10.48 -1.35
CA VAL A 98 -13.42 -11.29 -2.52
C VAL A 98 -14.29 -12.46 -2.03
N ALA A 99 -15.33 -12.81 -2.78
CA ALA A 99 -16.17 -13.97 -2.43
C ALA A 99 -15.39 -15.26 -2.62
N GLU A 100 -15.62 -16.28 -1.78
CA GLU A 100 -14.85 -17.55 -1.79
C GLU A 100 -14.81 -18.22 -3.18
N ASP A 101 -15.91 -18.14 -3.94
CA ASP A 101 -16.01 -18.77 -5.26
C ASP A 101 -15.49 -17.87 -6.41
N THR A 102 -14.84 -16.75 -6.10
CA THR A 102 -14.27 -15.88 -7.15
C THR A 102 -13.03 -16.56 -7.73
N PRO A 103 -12.97 -16.80 -9.04
CA PRO A 103 -11.79 -17.39 -9.65
C PRO A 103 -10.57 -16.49 -9.49
N THR A 104 -9.39 -17.09 -9.43
CA THR A 104 -8.11 -16.37 -9.50
C THR A 104 -8.05 -15.52 -10.76
N GLU A 105 -7.48 -14.32 -10.65
CA GLU A 105 -7.24 -13.48 -11.81
C GLU A 105 -6.11 -14.08 -12.66
N GLU A 106 -6.24 -14.08 -13.98
CA GLU A 106 -5.16 -14.50 -14.88
C GLU A 106 -3.91 -13.61 -14.72
N ILE A 107 -4.13 -12.32 -14.42
CA ILE A 107 -3.09 -11.35 -14.14
C ILE A 107 -3.26 -10.88 -12.69
N PRO A 108 -2.28 -11.12 -11.80
CA PRO A 108 -2.38 -10.71 -10.40
C PRO A 108 -2.61 -9.19 -10.27
N MET A 109 -3.51 -8.81 -9.36
CA MET A 109 -3.97 -7.42 -9.19
C MET A 109 -3.23 -6.64 -8.09
N HIS A 110 -2.20 -7.22 -7.49
CA HIS A 110 -1.43 -6.58 -6.43
C HIS A 110 0.07 -6.75 -6.65
N GLN A 111 0.84 -5.74 -6.23
CA GLN A 111 2.30 -5.78 -6.20
C GLN A 111 2.75 -5.57 -4.76
N LEU A 112 3.76 -6.31 -4.32
CA LEU A 112 4.47 -6.13 -3.05
C LEU A 112 5.99 -6.25 -3.28
N LEU A 113 6.78 -5.96 -2.24
CA LEU A 113 8.25 -6.02 -2.30
C LEU A 113 8.78 -7.13 -1.41
N LEU A 114 9.77 -7.87 -1.90
CA LEU A 114 10.60 -8.76 -1.09
C LEU A 114 11.97 -8.13 -0.90
N ILE A 115 12.42 -8.06 0.36
CA ILE A 115 13.70 -7.47 0.76
C ILE A 115 14.55 -8.56 1.39
N ASN A 116 15.76 -8.76 0.88
CA ASN A 116 16.74 -9.65 1.50
C ASN A 116 17.68 -8.86 2.41
N GLU A 117 17.74 -9.24 3.69
CA GLU A 117 18.64 -8.66 4.68
C GLU A 117 19.18 -9.78 5.57
N GLY A 118 20.50 -9.87 5.68
CA GLY A 118 21.16 -10.91 6.50
C GLY A 118 20.81 -12.36 6.11
N GLY A 119 20.41 -12.61 4.86
CA GLY A 119 19.95 -13.93 4.39
C GLY A 119 18.48 -14.24 4.69
N GLN A 120 17.77 -13.39 5.44
CA GLN A 120 16.33 -13.49 5.66
C GLN A 120 15.58 -12.64 4.62
N THR A 121 14.48 -13.17 4.10
CA THR A 121 13.58 -12.44 3.21
C THR A 121 12.41 -11.86 4.01
N TYR A 122 12.06 -10.61 3.73
CA TYR A 122 10.94 -9.90 4.34
C TYR A 122 9.98 -9.40 3.27
N ILE A 123 8.69 -9.47 3.55
CA ILE A 123 7.65 -8.75 2.79
C ILE A 123 7.63 -7.30 3.28
N SER A 124 7.72 -6.35 2.34
CA SER A 124 7.43 -4.94 2.57
C SER A 124 6.39 -4.47 1.56
N ASP A 125 5.37 -3.76 2.05
CA ASP A 125 4.23 -3.40 1.22
C ASP A 125 3.60 -2.10 1.72
N VAL A 126 3.61 -1.08 0.87
CA VAL A 126 2.99 0.22 1.13
C VAL A 126 1.72 0.44 0.28
N GLY A 127 1.31 -0.56 -0.49
CA GLY A 127 0.30 -0.45 -1.54
C GLY A 127 -1.08 -1.03 -1.22
N VAL A 128 -1.25 -1.76 -0.11
CA VAL A 128 -2.54 -2.38 0.26
C VAL A 128 -3.58 -1.35 0.74
N GLY A 129 -3.11 -0.18 1.22
CA GLY A 129 -3.93 0.85 1.86
C GLY A 129 -3.85 0.81 3.39
N ALA A 130 -4.87 1.33 4.07
CA ALA A 130 -4.77 1.65 5.50
C ALA A 130 -4.74 0.43 6.44
N LEU A 131 -5.14 -0.74 5.95
CA LEU A 131 -5.16 -1.99 6.71
C LEU A 131 -4.13 -2.93 6.09
N ALA A 132 -2.93 -2.94 6.64
CA ALA A 132 -1.81 -3.78 6.23
C ALA A 132 -0.72 -3.75 7.31
N PRO A 133 0.20 -4.72 7.34
CA PRO A 133 1.39 -4.60 8.17
C PRO A 133 2.10 -3.28 7.90
N CYS A 134 2.35 -2.50 8.94
CA CYS A 134 3.09 -1.24 8.85
C CYS A 134 4.60 -1.41 8.96
N LYS A 135 5.06 -2.63 9.25
CA LYS A 135 6.46 -3.04 9.27
C LYS A 135 6.70 -4.26 8.38
N PRO A 136 7.95 -4.52 7.99
CA PRO A 136 8.33 -5.70 7.24
C PRO A 136 7.96 -6.98 7.97
N VAL A 137 7.36 -7.93 7.23
CA VAL A 137 6.95 -9.23 7.75
C VAL A 137 7.97 -10.28 7.31
N PRO A 138 8.62 -11.01 8.23
CA PRO A 138 9.49 -12.12 7.88
C PRO A 138 8.75 -13.16 7.04
N LEU A 139 9.30 -13.53 5.88
CA LEU A 139 8.75 -14.57 5.02
C LEU A 139 9.16 -15.95 5.56
N ILE A 140 8.47 -16.39 6.61
CA ILE A 140 8.70 -17.67 7.29
C ILE A 140 7.35 -18.35 7.47
N ALA A 141 7.22 -19.60 6.98
CA ALA A 141 5.97 -20.33 7.09
C ALA A 141 5.57 -20.54 8.56
N GLY A 142 4.30 -20.27 8.90
CA GLY A 142 3.78 -20.32 10.26
C GLY A 142 4.08 -19.10 11.12
N HIS A 143 4.84 -18.12 10.61
CA HIS A 143 5.16 -16.91 11.37
C HIS A 143 3.92 -16.10 11.69
N GLN A 144 3.77 -15.69 12.95
CA GLN A 144 2.77 -14.72 13.37
C GLN A 144 3.43 -13.36 13.62
N HIS A 145 2.90 -12.33 12.97
CA HIS A 145 3.43 -10.97 13.02
C HIS A 145 2.43 -10.06 13.72
N ARG A 146 2.79 -9.57 14.91
CA ARG A 146 1.92 -8.72 15.75
C ARG A 146 2.35 -7.26 15.70
N GLU A 147 1.39 -6.39 15.43
CA GLU A 147 1.56 -4.94 15.45
C GLU A 147 0.46 -4.30 16.31
N GLY A 148 0.75 -4.10 17.59
CA GLY A 148 -0.26 -3.66 18.55
C GLY A 148 -1.40 -4.69 18.63
N GLN A 149 -2.61 -4.26 18.26
CA GLN A 149 -3.80 -5.13 18.22
C GLN A 149 -3.96 -5.89 16.91
N GLU A 150 -3.23 -5.50 15.85
CA GLU A 150 -3.27 -6.17 14.56
C GLU A 150 -2.38 -7.42 14.61
N LEU A 151 -2.88 -8.52 14.06
CA LEU A 151 -2.15 -9.78 13.98
C LEU A 151 -2.25 -10.32 12.57
N TYR A 152 -1.10 -10.73 12.05
CA TYR A 152 -0.96 -11.32 10.73
C TYR A 152 -0.29 -12.69 10.83
N LYS A 153 -0.47 -13.52 9.82
CA LYS A 153 0.14 -14.84 9.74
C LYS A 153 0.62 -15.12 8.33
N ILE A 154 1.83 -15.67 8.22
CA ILE A 154 2.37 -16.21 6.97
C ILE A 154 2.12 -17.70 6.93
N GLU A 155 1.57 -18.18 5.83
CA GLU A 155 1.49 -19.60 5.52
C GLU A 155 2.09 -19.87 4.15
N ARG A 156 2.39 -21.16 3.89
CA ARG A 156 2.83 -21.64 2.59
C ARG A 156 1.95 -22.82 2.21
N ASP A 157 1.42 -22.76 1.01
CA ASP A 157 0.59 -23.78 0.38
C ASP A 157 1.21 -24.17 -0.96
N GLU A 158 1.08 -25.43 -1.35
CA GLU A 158 1.54 -25.95 -2.64
C GLU A 158 0.80 -25.29 -3.80
N ALA A 159 -0.52 -25.09 -3.68
CA ALA A 159 -1.33 -24.52 -4.75
C ALA A 159 -1.17 -22.99 -4.85
N ASN A 160 -1.25 -22.31 -3.71
CA ASN A 160 -1.32 -20.85 -3.65
C ASN A 160 0.02 -20.15 -3.37
N GLY A 161 1.10 -20.91 -3.09
CA GLY A 161 2.40 -20.34 -2.75
C GLY A 161 2.41 -19.74 -1.35
N TRP A 162 3.02 -18.56 -1.21
CA TRP A 162 3.04 -17.81 0.05
C TRP A 162 1.73 -17.06 0.25
N MET A 163 1.22 -17.09 1.47
CA MET A 163 -0.06 -16.48 1.83
C MET A 163 0.10 -15.59 3.06
N LEU A 164 -0.37 -14.35 2.97
CA LEU A 164 -0.48 -13.45 4.12
C LEU A 164 -1.94 -13.38 4.56
N PHE A 165 -2.19 -13.74 5.82
CA PHE A 165 -3.48 -13.61 6.47
C PHE A 165 -3.50 -12.44 7.45
N GLU A 166 -4.67 -11.83 7.61
CA GLU A 166 -4.96 -10.88 8.67
C GLU A 166 -6.00 -11.45 9.64
N GLN A 167 -5.82 -11.21 10.93
CA GLN A 167 -6.80 -11.59 11.95
C GLN A 167 -7.96 -10.59 11.94
N THR A 168 -9.17 -11.12 11.76
CA THR A 168 -10.42 -10.39 11.99
C THR A 168 -10.97 -10.73 13.38
N LYS A 169 -12.09 -10.11 13.79
CA LYS A 169 -12.71 -10.40 15.10
C LYS A 169 -13.04 -11.87 15.34
N GLN A 170 -13.29 -12.63 14.28
CA GLN A 170 -13.79 -14.01 14.39
C GLN A 170 -12.89 -15.01 13.69
N ASN A 171 -12.24 -14.64 12.58
CA ASN A 171 -11.52 -15.57 11.72
C ASN A 171 -10.22 -14.97 11.17
N TRP A 172 -9.38 -15.83 10.61
CA TRP A 172 -8.32 -15.40 9.68
C TRP A 172 -8.92 -15.11 8.32
N ARG A 173 -8.54 -13.98 7.71
CA ARG A 173 -8.89 -13.63 6.34
C ARG A 173 -7.64 -13.59 5.49
N LEU A 174 -7.67 -14.27 4.34
CA LEU A 174 -6.58 -14.19 3.37
C LEU A 174 -6.54 -12.78 2.78
N LEU A 175 -5.37 -12.14 2.85
CA LEU A 175 -5.16 -10.81 2.29
C LEU A 175 -4.68 -10.92 0.84
N TYR A 176 -3.56 -11.61 0.63
CA TYR A 176 -3.02 -11.91 -0.69
C TYR A 176 -2.19 -13.20 -0.68
N SER A 177 -1.98 -13.76 -1.87
CA SER A 177 -1.08 -14.89 -2.10
C SER A 177 -0.17 -14.68 -3.32
N PHE A 178 1.03 -15.26 -3.32
CA PHE A 178 1.99 -15.12 -4.41
C PHE A 178 2.96 -16.31 -4.50
N HIS A 179 3.46 -16.56 -5.71
CA HIS A 179 4.46 -17.60 -6.00
C HIS A 179 5.87 -17.05 -6.11
N ASP A 180 6.87 -17.91 -5.90
CA ASP A 180 8.30 -17.55 -5.88
C ASP A 180 8.82 -17.08 -7.25
N ASP A 181 8.11 -17.34 -8.34
CA ASP A 181 8.44 -17.00 -9.74
C ASP A 181 7.63 -15.83 -10.33
N ALA A 182 6.61 -15.34 -9.61
CA ALA A 182 5.76 -14.20 -10.00
C ALA A 182 6.47 -12.82 -9.98
N ASN A 183 7.53 -12.65 -10.77
CA ASN A 183 8.38 -11.45 -10.85
C ASN A 183 8.08 -10.54 -12.04
N GLU A 184 7.27 -10.98 -13.00
CA GLU A 184 7.01 -10.23 -14.24
C GLU A 184 5.83 -9.25 -14.09
N ALA A 185 6.09 -7.99 -14.44
CA ALA A 185 5.10 -6.93 -14.39
C ALA A 185 4.01 -7.10 -15.44
N LYS A 186 2.78 -7.29 -15.01
CA LYS A 186 1.59 -7.15 -15.85
C LYS A 186 0.54 -6.36 -15.09
N PHE A 187 0.14 -5.21 -15.64
CA PHE A 187 -0.94 -4.44 -15.07
C PHE A 187 -2.27 -5.11 -15.40
N ALA A 188 -3.02 -5.49 -14.38
CA ALA A 188 -4.29 -6.20 -14.55
C ALA A 188 -5.35 -5.27 -15.17
N PRO A 189 -5.96 -5.63 -16.32
CA PRO A 189 -6.99 -4.80 -16.97
C PRO A 189 -8.18 -4.45 -16.07
N ARG A 190 -8.51 -5.30 -15.11
CA ARG A 190 -9.58 -5.02 -14.14
C ARG A 190 -9.29 -3.80 -13.26
N LEU A 191 -8.02 -3.49 -13.00
CA LEU A 191 -7.63 -2.32 -12.20
C LEU A 191 -7.90 -1.01 -12.94
N SER A 192 -7.94 -0.98 -14.27
CA SER A 192 -8.35 0.22 -15.02
C SER A 192 -9.87 0.38 -15.17
N GLN A 193 -10.66 -0.56 -14.64
CA GLN A 193 -12.13 -0.55 -14.76
C GLN A 193 -12.84 -0.17 -13.46
N GLN A 194 -12.09 0.18 -12.40
CA GLN A 194 -12.65 0.52 -11.11
C GLN A 194 -13.38 1.87 -11.16
N LYS A 195 -14.71 1.84 -11.11
CA LYS A 195 -15.55 3.06 -11.17
C LYS A 195 -15.71 3.78 -9.83
N ASN A 196 -15.57 3.04 -8.72
CA ASN A 196 -15.67 3.65 -7.39
C ASN A 196 -14.42 4.46 -7.10
N LYS A 197 -14.61 5.69 -6.62
CA LYS A 197 -13.52 6.52 -6.09
C LYS A 197 -13.15 6.00 -4.71
N ILE A 198 -11.90 5.62 -4.51
CA ILE A 198 -11.41 5.03 -3.26
C ILE A 198 -10.18 5.78 -2.81
N ALA A 199 -10.11 6.10 -1.52
CA ALA A 199 -8.88 6.52 -0.87
C ALA A 199 -8.77 5.90 0.54
N MET A 200 -7.56 5.57 0.96
CA MET A 200 -7.29 5.03 2.29
C MET A 200 -5.96 5.59 2.82
N ILE A 201 -5.92 5.96 4.09
CA ILE A 201 -4.66 6.34 4.76
C ILE A 201 -4.66 5.81 6.19
N ARG A 202 -3.50 5.32 6.65
CA ARG A 202 -3.29 4.96 8.06
C ARG A 202 -2.97 6.23 8.83
N THR A 203 -3.48 6.36 10.06
CA THR A 203 -3.11 7.44 10.97
C THR A 203 -2.42 6.88 12.20
N THR A 204 -1.81 7.73 13.02
CA THR A 204 -1.19 7.31 14.28
C THR A 204 -2.20 6.78 15.30
N ARG A 205 -3.49 7.04 15.08
CA ARG A 205 -4.60 6.72 15.99
C ARG A 205 -5.65 5.81 15.36
N GLY A 206 -5.51 5.47 14.08
CA GLY A 206 -6.46 4.64 13.35
C GLY A 206 -6.25 4.71 11.84
N ARG A 207 -7.30 5.07 11.12
CA ARG A 207 -7.30 5.11 9.66
C ARG A 207 -8.45 5.94 9.11
N HIS A 208 -8.29 6.46 7.91
CA HIS A 208 -9.40 7.01 7.13
C HIS A 208 -9.62 6.17 5.88
N THR A 209 -10.89 6.00 5.50
CA THR A 209 -11.27 5.37 4.24
C THR A 209 -12.34 6.19 3.56
N MET A 210 -12.28 6.33 2.26
CA MET A 210 -13.30 7.00 1.45
C MET A 210 -13.74 6.06 0.33
N MET A 211 -15.05 6.02 0.12
CA MET A 211 -15.67 5.38 -1.02
C MET A 211 -16.70 6.34 -1.62
N ASN A 212 -16.48 6.74 -2.85
CA ASN A 212 -17.27 7.74 -3.57
C ASN A 212 -17.38 9.05 -2.79
N ASN A 213 -18.52 9.34 -2.19
CA ASN A 213 -18.78 10.55 -1.43
C ASN A 213 -18.84 10.31 0.09
N GLU A 214 -18.62 9.08 0.56
CA GLU A 214 -18.64 8.75 1.98
C GLU A 214 -17.23 8.58 2.53
N PHE A 215 -16.91 9.37 3.55
CA PHE A 215 -15.65 9.37 4.27
C PHE A 215 -15.89 8.75 5.64
N ARG A 216 -15.10 7.75 6.01
CA ARG A 216 -15.13 7.08 7.31
C ARG A 216 -13.81 7.31 8.02
N ILE A 217 -13.88 7.97 9.18
CA ILE A 217 -12.75 8.42 9.98
C ILE A 217 -12.72 7.55 11.25
N TYR A 218 -11.76 6.65 11.34
CA TYR A 218 -11.57 5.74 12.47
C TYR A 218 -10.44 6.28 13.35
N GLU A 219 -10.76 6.66 14.58
CA GLU A 219 -9.81 7.28 15.52
C GLU A 219 -10.02 6.66 16.91
N GLY A 220 -9.11 5.77 17.31
CA GLY A 220 -9.29 4.92 18.49
C GLY A 220 -10.50 4.00 18.33
N SER A 221 -11.45 4.11 19.27
CA SER A 221 -12.74 3.38 19.22
C SER A 221 -13.85 4.12 18.47
N SER A 222 -13.60 5.37 18.04
CA SER A 222 -14.60 6.21 17.40
C SER A 222 -14.62 6.03 15.89
N LEU A 223 -15.81 6.04 15.31
CA LEU A 223 -16.06 6.14 13.88
C LEU A 223 -16.91 7.38 13.61
N THR A 224 -16.38 8.31 12.80
CA THR A 224 -17.15 9.43 12.26
C THR A 224 -17.38 9.18 10.77
N ILE A 225 -18.63 9.30 10.32
CA ILE A 225 -19.01 9.25 8.91
C ILE A 225 -19.30 10.67 8.43
N TYR A 226 -18.68 11.06 7.32
CA TYR A 226 -18.89 12.34 6.67
C TYR A 226 -19.24 12.11 5.20
N THR A 227 -20.43 12.53 4.79
CA THR A 227 -20.92 12.39 3.42
C THR A 227 -20.89 13.73 2.72
N THR A 228 -20.25 13.81 1.56
CA THR A 228 -20.18 15.03 0.76
C THR A 228 -21.31 15.08 -0.26
N HIS A 229 -21.80 16.28 -0.54
CA HIS A 229 -22.95 16.50 -1.42
C HIS A 229 -22.61 17.23 -2.73
N ASN A 230 -21.38 17.73 -2.86
CA ASN A 230 -20.87 18.38 -4.06
C ASN A 230 -19.34 18.23 -4.18
N ASP A 231 -18.79 18.57 -5.35
CA ASP A 231 -17.36 18.42 -5.64
C ASP A 231 -16.47 19.27 -4.75
N LYS A 232 -16.93 20.47 -4.36
CA LYS A 232 -16.18 21.36 -3.47
C LYS A 232 -15.98 20.72 -2.11
N GLU A 233 -17.04 20.18 -1.51
CA GLU A 233 -16.96 19.43 -0.25
C GLU A 233 -16.08 18.20 -0.39
N TRP A 234 -16.20 17.48 -1.51
CA TRP A 234 -15.40 16.27 -1.78
C TRP A 234 -13.91 16.57 -1.86
N LEU A 235 -13.50 17.62 -2.59
CA LEU A 235 -12.12 18.06 -2.69
C LEU A 235 -11.58 18.56 -1.34
N GLN A 236 -12.39 19.30 -0.57
CA GLN A 236 -12.01 19.76 0.77
C GLN A 236 -11.82 18.58 1.73
N ALA A 237 -12.69 17.58 1.67
CA ALA A 237 -12.59 16.38 2.49
C ALA A 237 -11.39 15.51 2.11
N LEU A 238 -11.08 15.38 0.81
CA LEU A 238 -9.86 14.73 0.33
C LEU A 238 -8.60 15.39 0.91
N GLN A 239 -8.50 16.72 0.79
CA GLN A 239 -7.35 17.46 1.30
C GLN A 239 -7.24 17.35 2.82
N ARG A 240 -8.38 17.44 3.52
CA ARG A 240 -8.40 17.40 4.99
C ARG A 240 -8.03 16.02 5.55
N PHE A 241 -8.60 14.95 5.00
CA PHE A 241 -8.52 13.61 5.61
C PHE A 241 -7.47 12.71 4.97
N PHE A 242 -7.04 12.99 3.73
CA PHE A 242 -6.05 12.18 3.01
C PHE A 242 -4.86 13.00 2.51
N HIS A 243 -4.86 14.33 2.70
CA HIS A 243 -3.82 15.23 2.18
C HIS A 243 -3.70 15.24 0.64
N ILE A 244 -4.75 14.80 -0.05
CA ILE A 244 -4.81 14.72 -1.51
C ILE A 244 -5.31 16.06 -2.08
N THR A 245 -4.50 16.68 -2.92
CA THR A 245 -4.94 17.79 -3.79
C THR A 245 -5.13 17.27 -5.21
N LEU A 246 -6.32 17.48 -5.79
CA LEU A 246 -6.54 17.29 -7.22
C LEU A 246 -6.47 18.64 -7.91
N GLN A 247 -5.64 18.75 -8.94
CA GLN A 247 -5.71 19.88 -9.87
C GLN A 247 -6.87 19.63 -10.85
N ASN A 248 -7.61 20.71 -11.14
CA ASN A 248 -8.71 20.71 -12.11
C ASN A 248 -8.17 20.52 -13.53
#